data_AF-A0A7S2BE23-F1
#
_entry.id   AF-A0A7S2BE23-F1
#
_cell.length_a   1.000
_cell.length_b   1.000
_cell.length_c   1.000
_cell.angle_alpha   90.00
_cell.angle_beta   90.00
_cell.angle_gamma   90.00
#
_symmetry.space_group_name_H-M   'P 1'
#
loop_
_entity.id
_entity.type
_entity.pdbx_description
1 polymer ?
#
loop_
_entity_poly.entity_id
_entity_poly.type
_entity_poly.pdbx_seq_one_letter_code
_entity_poly.pdbx_strand_id
1 'polypeptide(L)'
;DVCRVWKLPLQGGALTYSSVVREWSCDITLHSPDMAKAYLVGDNTGMTATDTMKNTVYRVAKQQARPCGPEEFAARLARHYVNTYPLLTGATVRVRQKSWERYGGKHVHGFTGSPTAPMRVAEAEATRVGGGGVSVKVTSTVSGLELLKTTQSGYEGYIRDEATSLPETRERMLGTCATASWVCHGTVSDYDRVYDRVLDAML
;
A
#
# COMPACT_ATOMS: atom_id res chain seq x y z
N ASP A 1 12.25 4.56 -4.05
CA ASP A 1 11.40 3.61 -4.79
C ASP A 1 12.13 2.32 -5.12
N VAL A 2 11.36 1.24 -5.30
CA VAL A 2 11.83 -0.08 -5.76
C VAL A 2 10.89 -0.58 -6.85
N CYS A 3 11.46 -1.08 -7.95
CA CYS A 3 10.71 -1.69 -9.04
C CYS A 3 11.07 -3.17 -9.14
N ARG A 4 10.05 -4.01 -9.32
CA ARG A 4 10.20 -5.46 -9.50
C ARG A 4 9.39 -5.91 -10.71
N VAL A 5 10.06 -6.68 -11.56
CA VAL A 5 9.47 -7.32 -12.74
C VAL A 5 9.55 -8.83 -12.58
N TRP A 6 8.41 -9.50 -12.74
CA TRP A 6 8.31 -10.95 -12.85
C TRP A 6 7.99 -11.32 -14.28
N LYS A 7 8.67 -12.34 -14.81
CA LYS A 7 8.36 -12.94 -16.12
C LYS A 7 7.54 -14.20 -15.86
N LEU A 8 6.31 -14.22 -16.36
CA LEU A 8 5.39 -15.34 -16.23
C LEU A 8 5.34 -16.10 -17.56
N PRO A 9 5.64 -17.41 -17.57
CA PRO A 9 5.64 -18.17 -18.82
C PRO A 9 4.24 -18.20 -19.44
N LEU A 10 4.18 -18.09 -20.77
CA LEU A 10 2.95 -18.25 -21.55
C LEU A 10 2.96 -19.65 -22.19
N GLN A 11 1.81 -20.32 -22.21
CA GLN A 11 1.64 -21.56 -22.97
C GLN A 11 1.05 -21.24 -24.35
N GLY A 12 1.77 -21.59 -25.42
CA GLY A 12 1.31 -21.51 -26.81
C GLY A 12 1.24 -20.08 -27.38
N GLY A 13 2.18 -19.73 -28.25
CA GLY A 13 2.22 -18.45 -28.98
C GLY A 13 3.64 -18.05 -29.40
N ALA A 14 3.79 -16.96 -30.15
CA ALA A 14 5.10 -16.43 -30.57
C ALA A 14 5.93 -15.81 -29.42
N LEU A 15 5.28 -15.51 -28.29
CA LEU A 15 5.92 -14.96 -27.09
C LEU A 15 6.16 -16.05 -26.05
N THR A 16 7.32 -15.99 -25.39
CA THR A 16 7.71 -16.98 -24.37
C THR A 16 7.26 -16.62 -22.95
N TYR A 17 6.92 -15.35 -22.68
CA TYR A 17 6.46 -14.90 -21.37
C TYR A 17 5.64 -13.60 -21.45
N SER A 18 4.79 -13.39 -20.44
CA SER A 18 4.22 -12.08 -20.09
C SER A 18 4.97 -11.50 -18.88
N SER A 19 4.81 -10.21 -18.61
CA SER A 19 5.45 -9.56 -17.46
C SER A 19 4.44 -8.97 -16.49
N VAL A 20 4.76 -9.02 -15.20
CA VAL A 20 4.08 -8.22 -14.17
C VAL A 20 5.11 -7.25 -13.61
N VAL A 21 4.74 -5.97 -13.54
CA VAL A 21 5.58 -4.90 -12.99
C VAL A 21 4.89 -4.35 -11.75
N ARG A 22 5.67 -4.20 -10.68
CA ARG A 22 5.27 -3.45 -9.49
C ARG A 22 6.35 -2.42 -9.18
N GLU A 23 5.93 -1.19 -8.96
CA GLU A 23 6.81 -0.13 -8.47
C GLU A 23 6.22 0.42 -7.18
N TRP A 24 7.07 0.46 -6.16
CA TRP A 24 6.69 0.79 -4.80
C TRP A 24 7.57 1.91 -4.26
N SER A 25 6.93 2.93 -3.69
CA SER A 25 7.58 3.87 -2.78
C SER A 25 7.39 3.36 -1.36
N CYS A 26 8.46 3.35 -0.57
CA CYS A 26 8.47 2.75 0.77
C CYS A 26 8.90 3.78 1.80
N ASP A 27 8.04 4.03 2.77
CA ASP A 27 8.32 4.83 3.96
C ASP A 27 8.46 3.86 5.16
N ILE A 28 9.56 3.97 5.90
CA ILE A 28 9.92 2.99 6.94
C ILE A 28 10.23 3.73 8.23
N THR A 29 9.57 3.33 9.30
CA THR A 29 9.83 3.79 10.66
C THR A 29 10.15 2.60 11.55
N LEU A 30 11.27 2.66 12.26
CA LEU A 30 11.71 1.62 13.18
C LEU A 30 11.49 2.10 14.62
N HIS A 31 11.00 1.23 15.49
CA HIS A 31 10.56 1.59 16.83
C HIS A 31 11.31 0.80 17.90
N SER A 32 11.92 1.51 18.85
CA SER A 32 12.40 0.95 20.11
C SER A 32 12.68 2.05 21.14
N PRO A 33 12.26 1.89 22.39
CA PRO A 33 12.65 2.79 23.48
C PRO A 33 14.18 2.93 23.59
N ASP A 34 14.92 1.84 23.34
CA ASP A 34 16.38 1.80 23.47
C ASP A 34 17.11 2.63 22.40
N MET A 35 16.42 3.06 21.34
CA MET A 35 16.98 3.99 20.35
C MET A 35 17.20 5.40 20.91
N ALA A 36 16.56 5.75 22.04
CA ALA A 36 16.72 7.05 22.68
C ALA A 36 18.19 7.35 23.03
N LYS A 37 18.99 6.33 23.33
CA LYS A 37 20.41 6.47 23.69
C LYS A 37 21.27 7.11 22.57
N ALA A 38 20.89 6.92 21.31
CA ALA A 38 21.57 7.57 20.18
C ALA A 38 21.38 9.10 20.21
N TYR A 39 20.24 9.56 20.71
CA TYR A 39 19.89 10.99 20.79
C TYR A 39 20.32 11.62 22.11
N LEU A 40 20.25 10.87 23.22
CA LEU A 40 20.55 11.39 24.55
C LEU A 40 22.05 11.41 24.87
N VAL A 41 22.79 10.39 24.42
CA VAL A 41 24.21 10.21 24.78
C VAL A 41 25.11 9.87 23.59
N GLY A 42 24.57 9.87 22.36
CA GLY A 42 25.34 9.57 21.15
C GLY A 42 25.73 8.10 20.97
N ASP A 43 25.13 7.17 21.72
CA ASP A 43 25.43 5.73 21.60
C ASP A 43 24.65 5.09 20.43
N ASN A 44 25.36 4.74 19.36
CA ASN A 44 24.76 4.07 18.20
C ASN A 44 24.83 2.53 18.27
N THR A 45 25.25 1.94 19.39
CA THR A 45 25.43 0.48 19.51
C THR A 45 24.11 -0.25 19.25
N GLY A 46 24.08 -1.12 18.24
CA GLY A 46 22.89 -1.89 17.85
C GLY A 46 21.88 -1.15 16.96
N MET A 47 22.13 0.12 16.61
CA MET A 47 21.29 0.88 15.68
C MET A 47 21.42 0.32 14.25
N THR A 48 20.32 0.31 13.51
CA THR A 48 20.32 -0.02 12.07
C THR A 48 20.60 1.25 11.26
N ALA A 49 21.61 1.20 10.38
CA ALA A 49 21.89 2.30 9.47
C ALA A 49 20.77 2.49 8.42
N THR A 50 20.51 3.74 8.05
CA THR A 50 19.47 4.08 7.06
C THR A 50 19.81 3.57 5.65
N ASP A 51 21.09 3.49 5.29
CA ASP A 51 21.53 2.82 4.05
C ASP A 51 21.12 1.35 4.01
N THR A 52 21.16 0.68 5.16
CA THR A 52 20.91 -0.75 5.32
C THR A 52 19.41 -0.99 5.25
N MET A 53 18.61 -0.05 5.77
CA MET A 53 17.15 -0.05 5.56
C MET A 53 16.81 -0.02 4.06
N LYS A 54 17.40 0.92 3.31
CA LYS A 54 17.21 1.01 1.85
C LYS A 54 17.65 -0.28 1.14
N ASN A 55 18.83 -0.80 1.45
CA ASN A 55 19.36 -2.03 0.83
C ASN A 55 18.49 -3.26 1.14
N THR A 56 17.89 -3.30 2.34
CA THR A 56 16.93 -4.33 2.74
C THR A 56 15.70 -4.33 1.84
N VAL A 57 15.16 -3.16 1.49
CA VAL A 57 14.02 -3.05 0.55
C VAL A 57 14.34 -3.70 -0.79
N TYR A 58 15.50 -3.38 -1.38
CA TYR A 58 15.92 -3.99 -2.65
C TYR A 58 16.12 -5.50 -2.54
N ARG A 59 16.74 -5.96 -1.45
CA ARG A 59 16.95 -7.39 -1.20
C ARG A 59 15.64 -8.14 -1.07
N VAL A 60 14.70 -7.67 -0.24
CA VAL A 60 13.41 -8.32 -0.02
C VAL A 60 12.57 -8.33 -1.29
N ALA A 61 12.59 -7.24 -2.09
CA ALA A 61 11.92 -7.18 -3.38
C ALA A 61 12.50 -8.21 -4.38
N LYS A 62 13.84 -8.35 -4.43
CA LYS A 62 14.50 -9.34 -5.30
C LYS A 62 14.19 -10.79 -4.88
N GLN A 63 14.07 -11.04 -3.58
CA GLN A 63 13.72 -12.35 -3.01
C GLN A 63 12.22 -12.70 -3.16
N GLN A 64 11.39 -11.76 -3.61
CA GLN A 64 9.98 -12.03 -3.84
C GLN A 64 9.82 -12.85 -5.14
N ALA A 65 9.54 -14.15 -4.98
CA ALA A 65 9.53 -15.11 -6.08
C ALA A 65 8.32 -14.97 -7.01
N ARG A 66 7.15 -14.65 -6.45
CA ARG A 66 5.88 -14.45 -7.17
C ARG A 66 5.43 -12.99 -7.11
N PRO A 67 4.62 -12.51 -8.06
CA PRO A 67 3.96 -11.22 -7.93
C PRO A 67 3.17 -11.13 -6.63
N CYS A 68 3.18 -9.97 -6.00
CA CYS A 68 2.38 -9.68 -4.82
C CYS A 68 1.90 -8.23 -4.84
N GLY A 69 0.91 -7.92 -4.01
CA GLY A 69 0.47 -6.55 -3.72
C GLY A 69 1.39 -5.83 -2.71
N PRO A 70 1.16 -4.53 -2.48
CA PRO A 70 1.92 -3.74 -1.52
C PRO A 70 1.70 -4.21 -0.07
N GLU A 71 0.58 -4.83 0.26
CA GLU A 71 0.24 -5.36 1.59
C GLU A 71 1.16 -6.50 1.99
N GLU A 72 1.30 -7.50 1.12
CA GLU A 72 2.20 -8.62 1.36
C GLU A 72 3.65 -8.14 1.42
N PHE A 73 4.03 -7.20 0.56
CA PHE A 73 5.38 -6.64 0.57
C PHE A 73 5.68 -5.85 1.86
N ALA A 74 4.77 -4.96 2.28
CA ALA A 74 4.87 -4.20 3.51
C ALA A 74 4.97 -5.12 4.74
N ALA A 75 4.11 -6.14 4.82
CA ALA A 75 4.12 -7.11 5.91
C ALA A 75 5.43 -7.90 5.98
N ARG A 76 5.97 -8.32 4.83
CA ARG A 76 7.27 -9.01 4.76
C ARG A 76 8.41 -8.12 5.21
N LEU A 77 8.43 -6.85 4.79
CA LEU A 77 9.44 -5.88 5.22
C LEU A 77 9.36 -5.61 6.72
N ALA A 78 8.18 -5.26 7.24
CA ALA A 78 7.99 -4.94 8.64
C ALA A 78 8.41 -6.12 9.55
N ARG A 79 7.98 -7.34 9.21
CA ARG A 79 8.41 -8.56 9.90
C ARG A 79 9.90 -8.81 9.79
N HIS A 80 10.51 -8.56 8.63
CA HIS A 80 11.94 -8.74 8.44
C HIS A 80 12.75 -7.84 9.37
N TYR A 81 12.40 -6.56 9.50
CA TYR A 81 13.10 -5.65 10.41
C TYR A 81 13.06 -6.13 11.87
N VAL A 82 11.86 -6.42 12.39
CA VAL A 82 11.70 -6.86 13.78
C VAL A 82 12.40 -8.21 14.03
N ASN A 83 12.37 -9.14 13.08
CA ASN A 83 13.07 -10.42 13.24
C ASN A 83 14.60 -10.32 13.15
N THR A 84 15.12 -9.39 12.35
CA THR A 84 16.55 -9.33 12.03
C THR A 84 17.32 -8.49 13.03
N TYR A 85 16.72 -7.41 13.54
CA TYR A 85 17.39 -6.43 14.38
C TYR A 85 16.89 -6.55 15.84
N PRO A 86 17.71 -7.10 16.76
CA PRO A 86 17.26 -7.39 18.12
C PRO A 86 16.83 -6.15 18.92
N LEU A 87 17.45 -4.99 18.66
CA LEU A 87 17.12 -3.73 19.31
C LEU A 87 15.68 -3.28 19.02
N LEU A 88 15.11 -3.69 17.88
CA LEU A 88 13.79 -3.24 17.45
C LEU A 88 12.67 -3.97 18.19
N THR A 89 11.74 -3.17 18.70
CA THR A 89 10.48 -3.62 19.30
C THR A 89 9.33 -3.56 18.31
N GLY A 90 9.44 -2.74 17.26
CA GLY A 90 8.46 -2.67 16.18
C GLY A 90 8.99 -2.00 14.93
N ALA A 91 8.20 -2.06 13.86
CA ALA A 91 8.45 -1.36 12.61
C ALA A 91 7.11 -1.04 11.93
N THR A 92 6.99 0.17 11.39
CA THR A 92 5.90 0.58 10.50
C THR A 92 6.44 0.73 9.09
N VAL A 93 5.86 0.02 8.13
CA VAL A 93 6.24 0.08 6.72
C VAL A 93 5.03 0.47 5.90
N ARG A 94 5.09 1.66 5.30
CA ARG A 94 4.06 2.16 4.39
C ARG A 94 4.57 2.05 2.95
N VAL A 95 3.78 1.38 2.11
CA VAL A 95 4.10 1.09 0.71
C VAL A 95 3.04 1.72 -0.18
N ARG A 96 3.45 2.67 -1.01
CA ARG A 96 2.61 3.29 -2.05
C ARG A 96 2.91 2.64 -3.39
N GLN A 97 1.90 2.08 -4.04
CA GLN A 97 2.06 1.44 -5.34
C GLN A 97 1.76 2.43 -6.47
N LYS A 98 2.72 2.56 -7.39
CA LYS A 98 2.51 3.27 -8.64
C LYS A 98 1.77 2.36 -9.62
N SER A 99 0.67 2.87 -10.16
CA SER A 99 -0.17 2.15 -11.12
C SER A 99 0.43 2.21 -12.52
N TRP A 100 0.61 1.04 -13.13
CA TRP A 100 1.17 0.86 -14.47
C TRP A 100 0.16 0.10 -15.33
N GLU A 101 -0.09 0.61 -16.53
CA GLU A 101 -0.95 -0.02 -17.53
C GLU A 101 -0.13 -0.41 -18.75
N ARG A 102 -0.60 -1.43 -19.48
CA ARG A 102 0.00 -1.81 -20.77
C ARG A 102 -0.13 -0.65 -21.73
N TYR A 103 0.97 -0.27 -22.39
CA TYR A 103 0.90 0.76 -23.44
C TYR A 103 -0.10 0.34 -24.53
N GLY A 104 -1.09 1.19 -24.81
CA GLY A 104 -2.19 0.90 -25.75
C GLY A 104 -3.01 -0.36 -25.39
N GLY A 105 -3.01 -0.77 -24.13
CA GLY A 105 -3.76 -1.93 -23.61
C GLY A 105 -3.19 -3.31 -23.99
N LYS A 106 -2.29 -3.39 -24.96
CA LYS A 106 -1.85 -4.68 -25.56
C LYS A 106 -0.34 -4.85 -25.72
N HIS A 107 0.47 -3.81 -25.48
CA HIS A 107 1.90 -3.90 -25.71
C HIS A 107 2.59 -4.88 -24.73
N VAL A 108 3.41 -5.78 -25.26
CA VAL A 108 4.06 -6.87 -24.51
C VAL A 108 5.07 -6.39 -23.47
N HIS A 109 5.90 -5.40 -23.83
CA HIS A 109 7.01 -4.92 -23.00
C HIS A 109 6.84 -3.50 -22.44
N GLY A 110 5.95 -2.70 -23.03
CA GLY A 110 5.76 -1.29 -22.71
C GLY A 110 4.64 -1.07 -21.70
N PHE A 111 4.88 -0.16 -20.77
CA PHE A 111 3.91 0.30 -19.79
C PHE A 111 3.85 1.83 -19.77
N THR A 112 2.68 2.37 -19.47
CA THR A 112 2.46 3.78 -19.16
C THR A 112 1.96 3.92 -17.74
N GLY A 113 2.31 5.02 -17.07
CA GLY A 113 1.68 5.34 -15.78
C GLY A 113 0.18 5.48 -16.00
N SER A 114 -0.61 4.99 -15.05
CA SER A 114 -2.08 5.17 -15.07
C SER A 114 -2.42 6.47 -14.33
N PRO A 115 -2.77 7.56 -15.04
CA PRO A 115 -3.09 8.83 -14.40
C PRO A 115 -4.47 8.82 -13.73
N THR A 116 -5.36 7.92 -14.14
CA THR A 116 -6.74 7.83 -13.65
C THR A 116 -6.95 6.76 -12.59
N ALA A 117 -6.01 5.82 -12.42
CA ALA A 117 -6.12 4.81 -11.38
C ALA A 117 -5.89 5.43 -9.99
N PRO A 118 -6.74 5.12 -8.99
CA PRO A 118 -6.46 5.50 -7.61
C PRO A 118 -5.16 4.84 -7.13
N MET A 119 -4.52 5.47 -6.16
CA MET A 119 -3.30 4.94 -5.55
C MET A 119 -3.65 3.86 -4.53
N ARG A 120 -3.11 2.65 -4.73
CA ARG A 120 -3.13 1.60 -3.71
C ARG A 120 -1.99 1.81 -2.72
N VAL A 121 -2.34 1.92 -1.44
CA VAL A 121 -1.40 2.10 -0.35
C VAL A 121 -1.60 0.98 0.66
N ALA A 122 -0.51 0.42 1.17
CA ALA A 122 -0.55 -0.52 2.28
C ALA A 122 0.33 -0.02 3.42
N GLU A 123 -0.10 -0.21 4.65
CA GLU A 123 0.69 0.02 5.84
C GLU A 123 0.75 -1.26 6.66
N ALA A 124 1.95 -1.69 7.03
CA ALA A 124 2.16 -2.83 7.91
C ALA A 124 2.84 -2.38 9.19
N GLU A 125 2.19 -2.65 10.32
CA GLU A 125 2.69 -2.41 11.66
C GLU A 125 3.12 -3.76 12.26
N ALA A 126 4.43 -3.95 12.42
CA ALA A 126 4.99 -5.14 13.08
C ALA A 126 5.40 -4.80 14.52
N THR A 127 5.07 -5.67 15.46
CA THR A 127 5.44 -5.53 16.88
C THR A 127 5.96 -6.85 17.42
N ARG A 128 7.08 -6.80 18.15
CA ARG A 128 7.61 -7.96 18.87
C ARG A 128 6.63 -8.33 19.98
N VAL A 129 6.25 -9.59 20.05
CA VAL A 129 5.37 -10.14 21.10
C VAL A 129 6.15 -11.12 21.98
N GLY A 130 5.57 -11.49 23.12
CA GLY A 130 6.15 -12.45 24.05
C GLY A 130 6.57 -13.77 23.39
N GLY A 131 7.62 -14.40 23.91
CA GLY A 131 8.15 -15.65 23.34
C GLY A 131 8.93 -15.48 22.03
N GLY A 132 9.31 -14.25 21.66
CA GLY A 132 10.12 -13.97 20.47
C GLY A 132 9.33 -13.92 19.16
N GLY A 133 7.99 -14.00 19.21
CA GLY A 133 7.13 -13.87 18.04
C GLY A 133 7.04 -12.42 17.52
N VAL A 134 6.44 -12.26 16.34
CA VAL A 134 6.13 -10.96 15.74
C VAL A 134 4.69 -10.94 15.27
N SER A 135 3.89 -10.04 15.85
CA SER A 135 2.55 -9.70 15.36
C SER A 135 2.67 -8.70 14.22
N VAL A 136 1.83 -8.83 13.20
CA VAL A 136 1.78 -7.89 12.07
C VAL A 136 0.33 -7.54 11.79
N LYS A 137 0.00 -6.26 11.87
CA LYS A 137 -1.26 -5.68 11.44
C LYS A 137 -1.05 -5.02 10.09
N VAL A 138 -1.98 -5.24 9.15
CA VAL A 138 -1.91 -4.66 7.81
C VAL A 138 -3.17 -3.84 7.57
N THR A 139 -2.98 -2.62 7.07
CA THR A 139 -4.05 -1.73 6.61
C THR A 139 -3.87 -1.52 5.12
N SER A 140 -4.90 -1.78 4.31
CA SER A 140 -4.91 -1.44 2.89
C SER A 140 -5.73 -0.18 2.68
N THR A 141 -5.44 0.57 1.62
CA THR A 141 -6.05 1.86 1.33
C THR A 141 -6.14 2.10 -0.17
N VAL A 142 -7.32 2.51 -0.62
CA VAL A 142 -7.54 3.20 -1.90
C VAL A 142 -7.46 4.68 -1.61
N SER A 143 -6.55 5.40 -2.26
CA SER A 143 -6.37 6.84 -2.09
C SER A 143 -6.51 7.56 -3.41
N GLY A 144 -7.24 8.68 -3.43
CA GLY A 144 -7.37 9.51 -4.62
C GLY A 144 -8.33 8.94 -5.67
N LEU A 145 -9.40 8.26 -5.25
CA LEU A 145 -10.43 7.78 -6.18
C LEU A 145 -11.35 8.94 -6.56
N GLU A 146 -11.19 9.46 -7.77
CA GLU A 146 -12.04 10.52 -8.31
C GLU A 146 -13.33 9.95 -8.88
N LEU A 147 -14.47 10.46 -8.42
CA LEU A 147 -15.80 10.01 -8.80
C LEU A 147 -16.64 11.20 -9.24
N LEU A 148 -17.39 11.03 -10.33
CA LEU A 148 -18.38 11.99 -10.80
C LEU A 148 -19.70 11.29 -11.05
N LYS A 149 -20.74 11.71 -10.35
CA LYS A 149 -22.13 11.27 -10.57
C LYS A 149 -22.95 12.44 -11.09
N THR A 150 -23.52 12.30 -12.28
CA THR A 150 -24.19 13.40 -13.00
C THR A 150 -25.68 13.56 -12.65
N THR A 151 -26.34 12.49 -12.23
CA THR A 151 -27.76 12.45 -11.86
C THR A 151 -27.98 11.54 -10.65
N GLN A 152 -29.17 11.57 -10.05
CA GLN A 152 -29.52 10.83 -8.84
C GLN A 152 -28.55 11.11 -7.68
N SER A 153 -28.18 12.39 -7.51
CA SER A 153 -27.27 12.83 -6.43
C SER A 153 -27.80 14.01 -5.61
N GLY A 154 -29.13 14.13 -5.57
CA GLY A 154 -29.85 15.10 -4.73
C GLY A 154 -29.38 15.14 -3.28
N TYR A 155 -29.55 16.29 -2.66
CA TYR A 155 -29.22 16.57 -1.27
C TYR A 155 -30.37 17.35 -0.65
N GLU A 156 -31.24 16.64 0.07
CA GLU A 156 -32.49 17.11 0.68
C GLU A 156 -32.73 16.40 2.02
N GLY A 157 -33.56 16.99 2.89
CA GLY A 157 -33.92 16.43 4.19
C GLY A 157 -32.86 16.56 5.29
N TYR A 158 -31.85 17.42 5.09
CA TYR A 158 -30.84 17.70 6.11
C TYR A 158 -31.35 18.70 7.15
N ILE A 159 -30.76 18.66 8.35
CA ILE A 159 -31.09 19.59 9.44
C ILE A 159 -30.81 21.02 8.98
N ARG A 160 -31.76 21.92 9.21
CA ARG A 160 -31.60 23.35 8.97
C ARG A 160 -31.51 24.09 10.30
N ASP A 161 -30.48 24.91 10.44
CA ASP A 161 -30.29 25.82 11.55
C ASP A 161 -30.09 27.26 11.04
N GLU A 162 -29.81 28.18 11.97
CA GLU A 162 -29.57 29.59 11.67
C GLU A 162 -28.35 29.82 10.74
N ALA A 163 -27.44 28.85 10.64
CA ALA A 163 -26.27 28.90 9.76
C ALA A 163 -26.52 28.26 8.38
N THR A 164 -27.66 27.59 8.18
CA THR A 164 -27.94 26.82 6.98
C THR A 164 -28.47 27.69 5.84
N SER A 165 -27.58 28.15 4.97
CA SER A 165 -27.92 28.90 3.75
C SER A 165 -28.08 28.03 2.49
N LEU A 166 -27.63 26.77 2.56
CA LEU A 166 -27.67 25.86 1.41
C LEU A 166 -29.14 25.56 1.02
N PRO A 167 -29.51 25.70 -0.27
CA PRO A 167 -30.79 25.20 -0.78
C PRO A 167 -30.77 23.68 -0.91
N GLU A 168 -31.91 23.05 -0.64
CA GLU A 168 -32.08 21.64 -1.00
C GLU A 168 -32.16 21.48 -2.51
N THR A 169 -31.72 20.34 -3.02
CA THR A 169 -31.89 20.00 -4.42
C THR A 169 -32.20 18.53 -4.60
N ARG A 170 -33.17 18.21 -5.45
CA ARG A 170 -33.49 16.83 -5.84
C ARG A 170 -32.49 16.26 -6.83
N GLU A 171 -31.76 17.13 -7.52
CA GLU A 171 -30.77 16.74 -8.51
C GLU A 171 -29.56 17.68 -8.53
N ARG A 172 -28.37 17.12 -8.68
CA ARG A 172 -27.13 17.88 -8.86
C ARG A 172 -26.05 16.99 -9.48
N MET A 173 -24.97 17.60 -9.92
CA MET A 173 -23.71 16.88 -10.15
C MET A 173 -22.97 16.74 -8.82
N LEU A 174 -22.43 15.55 -8.55
CA LEU A 174 -21.57 15.26 -7.42
C LEU A 174 -20.20 14.83 -7.95
N GLY A 175 -19.20 15.68 -7.74
CA GLY A 175 -17.79 15.32 -7.90
C GLY A 175 -17.14 15.14 -6.53
N THR A 176 -16.40 14.07 -6.31
CA THR A 176 -15.68 13.83 -5.06
C THR A 176 -14.39 13.06 -5.29
N CYS A 177 -13.46 13.18 -4.34
CA CYS A 177 -12.24 12.39 -4.28
C CYS A 177 -12.27 11.56 -2.99
N ALA A 178 -12.47 10.26 -3.14
CA ALA A 178 -12.64 9.33 -2.04
C ALA A 178 -11.31 8.69 -1.64
N THR A 179 -11.16 8.47 -0.33
CA THR A 179 -10.12 7.62 0.25
C THR A 179 -10.79 6.65 1.20
N ALA A 180 -10.50 5.37 1.06
CA ALA A 180 -11.02 4.32 1.92
C ALA A 180 -9.86 3.47 2.44
N SER A 181 -9.84 3.24 3.75
CA SER A 181 -8.83 2.43 4.43
C SER A 181 -9.51 1.34 5.25
N TRP A 182 -8.96 0.13 5.24
CA TRP A 182 -9.48 -0.99 6.02
C TRP A 182 -8.36 -1.83 6.59
N VAL A 183 -8.56 -2.30 7.82
CA VAL A 183 -7.63 -3.21 8.49
C VAL A 183 -7.92 -4.63 8.01
N CYS A 184 -6.89 -5.31 7.54
CA CYS A 184 -6.94 -6.71 7.18
C CYS A 184 -6.80 -7.58 8.44
N HIS A 185 -7.89 -8.22 8.85
CA HIS A 185 -7.92 -9.11 10.00
C HIS A 185 -7.55 -10.55 9.61
N GLY A 186 -6.77 -11.21 10.48
CA GLY A 186 -6.36 -12.60 10.29
C GLY A 186 -5.36 -12.81 9.15
N THR A 187 -5.24 -14.06 8.69
CA THR A 187 -4.39 -14.40 7.56
C THR A 187 -5.15 -14.17 6.25
N VAL A 188 -4.81 -13.10 5.54
CA VAL A 188 -5.34 -12.83 4.19
C VAL A 188 -4.53 -13.61 3.17
N SER A 189 -5.19 -14.52 2.43
CA SER A 189 -4.56 -15.32 1.38
C SER A 189 -4.38 -14.57 0.06
N ASP A 190 -5.22 -13.56 -0.18
CA ASP A 190 -5.26 -12.81 -1.44
C ASP A 190 -5.66 -11.36 -1.21
N TYR A 191 -4.66 -10.49 -1.03
CA TYR A 191 -4.87 -9.06 -0.86
C TYR A 191 -5.38 -8.37 -2.13
N ASP A 192 -5.03 -8.89 -3.31
CA ASP A 192 -5.44 -8.30 -4.58
C ASP A 192 -6.95 -8.44 -4.73
N ARG A 193 -7.51 -9.64 -4.49
CA ARG A 193 -8.96 -9.86 -4.52
C ARG A 193 -9.72 -9.03 -3.49
N VAL A 194 -9.17 -8.84 -2.30
CA VAL A 194 -9.80 -8.00 -1.27
C VAL A 194 -9.83 -6.54 -1.70
N TYR A 195 -8.71 -6.03 -2.23
CA TYR A 195 -8.61 -4.67 -2.74
C TYR A 195 -9.58 -4.43 -3.88
N ASP A 196 -9.63 -5.32 -4.87
CA ASP A 196 -10.50 -5.19 -6.04
C ASP A 196 -11.98 -5.18 -5.61
N ARG A 197 -12.37 -6.03 -4.65
CA ARG A 197 -13.75 -6.02 -4.10
C ARG A 197 -14.13 -4.74 -3.39
N VAL A 198 -13.20 -4.14 -2.64
CA VAL A 198 -13.47 -2.86 -1.97
C VAL A 198 -13.58 -1.75 -3.00
N LEU A 199 -12.68 -1.73 -3.98
CA LEU A 199 -12.73 -0.76 -5.07
C LEU A 199 -14.03 -0.87 -5.87
N ASP A 200 -14.44 -2.08 -6.25
CA ASP A 200 -15.71 -2.34 -6.95
C ASP A 200 -16.91 -1.90 -6.13
N ALA A 201 -16.89 -2.07 -4.81
CA ALA A 201 -17.98 -1.64 -3.93
C ALA A 201 -18.05 -0.11 -3.73
N MET A 202 -16.99 0.62 -4.08
CA MET A 202 -16.96 2.09 -4.03
C MET A 202 -17.48 2.74 -5.33
N LEU A 203 -17.55 1.98 -6.43
CA LEU A 203 -18.00 2.41 -7.76
C LEU A 203 -19.51 2.19 -7.94
#